data_AF-A0AA39JNT5-F1
#
_entry.id   AF-A0AA39JNT5-F1
#
_cell.length_a   1.000
_cell.length_b   1.000
_cell.length_c   1.000
_cell.angle_alpha   90.00
_cell.angle_beta   90.00
_cell.angle_gamma   90.00
#
_symmetry.space_group_name_H-M   'P 1'
#
loop_
_entity.id
_entity.type
_entity.pdbx_description
1 polymer ?
#
loop_
_entity_poly.entity_id
_entity_poly.type
_entity_poly.pdbx_seq_one_letter_code
_entity_poly.pdbx_strand_id
1 'polypeptide(L)'
;MNNTVNMVPVDHVALCTSLATISPLPDAALSVMHITARPLLTFNGMLSSLTQYGFPTEQCEYLGWRRKLEQHVMEAPDLNDTNTASVLRPHMERVNMTVDDKLMGKYLAWLVRAGFLPSLAIKNPAKTLPILAEGVVKAAGRSGA
;
A
#
# COMPACT_ATOMS: atom_id res chain seq x y z
N MET A 1 -7.12 14.43 -21.28
CA MET A 1 -6.98 13.59 -20.08
C MET A 1 -8.33 13.57 -19.39
N ASN A 2 -9.03 12.43 -19.31
CA ASN A 2 -10.22 12.33 -18.48
C ASN A 2 -9.77 12.28 -17.02
N ASN A 3 -10.16 13.25 -16.19
CA ASN A 3 -9.80 13.36 -14.78
C ASN A 3 -10.62 12.38 -13.91
N THR A 4 -10.75 11.13 -14.37
CA THR A 4 -11.50 10.08 -13.70
C THR A 4 -10.73 9.50 -12.52
N VAL A 5 -11.45 9.07 -11.51
CA VAL A 5 -10.94 8.42 -10.31
C VAL A 5 -11.68 7.10 -10.09
N ASN A 6 -10.92 6.03 -9.84
CA ASN A 6 -11.48 4.74 -9.45
C ASN A 6 -11.68 4.73 -7.93
N MET A 7 -12.93 4.91 -7.48
CA MET A 7 -13.29 4.95 -6.08
C MET A 7 -14.37 3.91 -5.78
N VAL A 8 -14.02 2.86 -5.04
CA VAL A 8 -14.94 1.76 -4.67
C VAL A 8 -15.03 1.68 -3.14
N PRO A 9 -16.24 1.66 -2.56
CA PRO A 9 -16.44 1.44 -1.12
C PRO A 9 -15.81 0.12 -0.64
N VAL A 10 -15.20 0.13 0.55
CA VAL A 10 -14.43 -1.01 1.08
C VAL A 10 -15.30 -2.23 1.41
N ASP A 11 -16.54 -2.01 1.84
CA ASP A 11 -17.56 -3.03 2.04
C ASP A 11 -17.92 -3.75 0.74
N HIS A 12 -18.05 -3.00 -0.36
CA HIS A 12 -18.24 -3.57 -1.69
C HIS A 12 -17.00 -4.37 -2.17
N VAL A 13 -15.79 -3.86 -1.92
CA VAL A 13 -14.54 -4.61 -2.20
C VAL A 13 -14.51 -5.92 -1.42
N ALA A 14 -14.82 -5.89 -0.12
CA ALA A 14 -14.86 -7.07 0.73
C ALA A 14 -15.90 -8.09 0.25
N LEU A 15 -17.11 -7.63 -0.06
CA LEU A 15 -18.18 -8.47 -0.61
C LEU A 15 -17.73 -9.18 -1.91
N CYS A 16 -17.19 -8.43 -2.87
CA CYS A 16 -16.70 -9.01 -4.12
C CYS A 16 -15.57 -10.03 -3.88
N THR A 17 -14.67 -9.75 -2.94
CA THR A 17 -13.56 -10.65 -2.60
C THR A 17 -14.07 -11.95 -1.97
N SER A 18 -15.05 -11.88 -1.07
CA SER A 18 -15.68 -13.05 -0.49
C SER A 18 -16.41 -13.88 -1.55
N LEU A 19 -17.21 -13.23 -2.41
CA LEU A 19 -17.94 -13.88 -3.50
C LEU A 19 -16.99 -14.54 -4.52
N ALA A 20 -15.85 -13.91 -4.82
CA ALA A 20 -14.83 -14.48 -5.69
C ALA A 20 -14.33 -15.85 -5.18
N THR A 21 -14.36 -16.04 -3.87
CA THR A 21 -13.92 -17.30 -3.23
C THR A 21 -15.01 -18.35 -3.20
N ILE A 22 -16.26 -17.97 -2.86
CA ILE A 22 -17.35 -18.93 -2.62
C ILE A 22 -18.23 -19.19 -3.85
N SER A 23 -18.08 -18.38 -4.90
CA SER A 23 -18.85 -18.47 -6.14
C SER A 23 -17.92 -18.34 -7.35
N PRO A 24 -17.02 -19.31 -7.56
CA PRO A 24 -16.09 -19.28 -8.68
C PRO A 24 -16.84 -19.30 -10.01
N LEU A 25 -16.25 -18.66 -11.02
CA LEU A 25 -16.80 -18.67 -12.38
C LEU A 25 -16.75 -20.10 -12.95
N PRO A 26 -17.85 -20.59 -13.56
CA PRO A 26 -17.84 -21.84 -14.29
C PRO A 26 -16.73 -21.81 -15.35
N ASP A 27 -15.96 -22.89 -15.46
CA ASP A 27 -14.89 -23.08 -16.46
C ASP A 27 -13.70 -22.11 -16.37
N ALA A 28 -13.54 -21.38 -15.26
CA ALA A 28 -12.42 -20.47 -15.03
C ALA A 28 -11.76 -20.71 -13.66
N ALA A 29 -11.07 -21.84 -13.53
CA ALA A 29 -10.39 -22.26 -12.29
C ALA A 29 -9.35 -21.26 -11.75
N LEU A 30 -8.84 -20.35 -12.60
CA LEU A 30 -7.92 -19.27 -12.23
C LEU A 30 -8.43 -17.92 -12.79
N SER A 31 -9.57 -17.46 -12.28
CA SER A 31 -10.17 -16.19 -12.70
C SER A 31 -9.54 -14.98 -11.99
N VAL A 32 -9.31 -13.90 -12.74
CA VAL A 32 -8.94 -12.58 -12.19
C VAL A 32 -10.18 -11.68 -12.20
N MET A 33 -10.52 -11.07 -11.05
CA MET A 33 -11.64 -10.13 -10.94
C MET A 33 -11.12 -8.70 -10.75
N HIS A 34 -11.57 -7.78 -11.61
CA HIS A 34 -11.28 -6.36 -11.48
C HIS A 34 -12.42 -5.63 -10.78
N ILE A 35 -12.20 -5.23 -9.53
CA ILE A 35 -13.15 -4.43 -8.77
C ILE A 35 -12.91 -2.95 -9.11
N THR A 36 -13.81 -2.36 -9.90
CA THR A 36 -13.70 -0.98 -10.40
C THR A 36 -15.02 -0.23 -10.27
N ALA A 37 -14.94 1.08 -10.04
CA ALA A 37 -16.09 1.94 -9.93
C ALA A 37 -16.82 2.05 -11.28
N ARG A 38 -18.13 1.85 -11.28
CA ARG A 38 -18.99 2.08 -12.45
C ARG A 38 -20.29 2.76 -12.01
N PRO A 39 -20.60 3.97 -12.52
CA PRO A 39 -19.76 4.80 -13.40
C PRO A 39 -18.48 5.30 -12.71
N LEU A 40 -17.46 5.67 -13.49
CA LEU A 40 -16.27 6.30 -12.94
C LEU A 40 -16.60 7.71 -12.46
N LEU A 41 -16.15 8.04 -11.25
CA LEU A 41 -16.23 9.41 -10.73
C LEU A 41 -15.15 10.27 -11.38
N THR A 42 -15.31 11.59 -11.39
CA THR A 42 -14.22 12.53 -11.73
C THR A 42 -13.68 13.20 -10.48
N PHE A 43 -12.42 13.62 -10.48
CA PHE A 43 -11.85 14.42 -9.38
C PHE A 43 -12.66 15.70 -9.14
N ASN A 44 -13.10 16.38 -10.20
CA ASN A 44 -13.96 17.56 -10.06
C ASN A 44 -15.29 17.17 -9.41
N GLY A 45 -15.96 16.10 -9.86
CA GLY A 45 -17.21 15.65 -9.25
C GLY A 45 -17.05 15.27 -7.77
N MET A 46 -15.95 14.58 -7.42
CA MET A 46 -15.63 14.23 -6.04
C MET A 46 -15.38 15.48 -5.19
N LEU A 47 -14.46 16.35 -5.61
CA LEU A 47 -13.99 17.48 -4.80
C LEU A 47 -15.01 18.62 -4.75
N SER A 48 -15.83 18.82 -5.78
CA SER A 48 -16.93 19.79 -5.75
C SER A 48 -17.99 19.48 -4.69
N SER A 49 -18.05 18.24 -4.19
CA SER A 49 -18.92 17.90 -3.06
C SER A 49 -18.53 18.63 -1.77
N LEU A 50 -17.25 18.99 -1.58
CA LEU A 50 -16.76 19.68 -0.38
C LEU A 50 -17.51 21.00 -0.17
N THR A 51 -17.70 21.79 -1.22
CA THR A 51 -18.49 23.04 -1.15
C THR A 51 -19.94 22.77 -0.74
N GLN A 52 -20.54 21.66 -1.20
CA GLN A 52 -21.91 21.28 -0.84
C GLN A 52 -22.06 20.95 0.65
N TYR A 53 -20.98 20.49 1.28
CA TYR A 53 -20.91 20.23 2.72
C TYR A 53 -20.38 21.43 3.53
N GLY A 54 -20.26 22.62 2.92
CA GLY A 54 -19.89 23.85 3.61
C GLY A 54 -18.38 24.09 3.79
N PHE A 55 -17.53 23.27 3.17
CA PHE A 55 -16.09 23.54 3.16
C PHE A 55 -15.77 24.70 2.19
N PRO A 56 -14.92 25.67 2.60
CA PRO A 56 -14.58 26.83 1.76
C PRO A 56 -13.54 26.44 0.70
N THR A 57 -13.97 25.63 -0.27
CA THR A 57 -13.12 25.14 -1.37
C THR A 57 -13.48 25.82 -2.68
N GLU A 58 -12.45 26.19 -3.44
CA GLU A 58 -12.57 26.77 -4.78
C GLU A 58 -11.78 25.95 -5.78
N GLN A 59 -12.32 25.82 -7.00
CA GLN A 59 -11.60 25.17 -8.10
C GLN A 59 -10.43 26.07 -8.53
N CYS A 60 -9.24 25.47 -8.69
CA CYS A 60 -8.06 26.17 -9.18
C CYS A 60 -7.22 25.28 -10.10
N GLU A 61 -6.26 25.90 -10.79
CA GLU A 61 -5.33 25.20 -11.68
C GLU A 61 -4.44 24.20 -10.91
N TYR A 62 -4.26 23.02 -11.49
CA TYR A 62 -3.54 21.91 -10.87
C TYR A 62 -2.14 22.29 -10.38
N LEU A 63 -1.39 23.08 -11.16
CA LEU A 63 -0.03 23.51 -10.77
C LEU A 63 -0.05 24.42 -9.54
N GLY A 64 -1.06 25.29 -9.42
CA GLY A 64 -1.25 26.13 -8.24
C GLY A 64 -1.63 25.31 -7.01
N TRP A 65 -2.57 24.38 -7.18
CA TRP A 65 -2.95 23.43 -6.13
C TRP A 65 -1.76 22.58 -5.65
N ARG A 66 -0.97 22.02 -6.58
CA ARG A 66 0.17 21.15 -6.27
C ARG A 66 1.22 21.86 -5.41
N ARG A 67 1.57 23.10 -5.75
CA ARG A 67 2.52 23.91 -4.97
C ARG A 67 2.03 24.16 -3.55
N LYS A 68 0.75 24.49 -3.38
CA LYS A 68 0.13 24.69 -2.06
C LYS A 68 0.13 23.40 -1.23
N LEU A 69 -0.14 22.26 -1.86
CA LEU A 69 -0.09 20.96 -1.19
C LEU A 69 1.33 20.60 -0.74
N GLU A 70 2.33 20.79 -1.61
CA GLU A 70 3.74 20.53 -1.28
C GLU A 70 4.18 21.34 -0.06
N GLN A 71 3.83 22.63 -0.01
CA GLN A 71 4.12 23.49 1.15
C GLN A 71 3.42 22.97 2.42
N HIS A 72 2.12 22.67 2.33
CA HIS A 72 1.35 22.20 3.48
C HIS A 72 1.89 20.88 4.07
N VAL A 73 2.33 19.93 3.22
CA VAL A 73 2.87 18.64 3.68
C VAL A 73 4.19 18.81 4.44
N MET A 74 5.04 19.77 4.06
CA MET A 74 6.27 20.07 4.81
C MET A 74 5.99 20.65 6.20
N GLU A 75 4.80 21.21 6.41
CA GLU A 75 4.37 21.84 7.66
C GLU A 75 3.47 20.92 8.50
N ALA A 76 3.09 19.74 8.00
CA ALA A 76 2.05 18.89 8.59
C ALA A 76 2.57 17.96 9.72
N PRO A 77 1.77 17.72 10.78
CA PRO A 77 2.12 16.82 11.88
C PRO A 77 1.93 15.33 11.54
N ASP A 78 2.47 14.47 12.42
CA ASP A 78 2.53 13.01 12.29
C ASP A 78 1.19 12.33 11.93
N LEU A 79 1.28 11.25 11.14
CA LEU A 79 0.14 10.41 10.75
C LEU A 79 -0.51 9.74 11.98
N ASN A 80 -1.84 9.80 12.08
CA ASN A 80 -2.63 9.15 13.14
C ASN A 80 -3.22 7.81 12.69
N ASP A 81 -2.92 6.72 13.39
CA ASP A 81 -3.33 5.34 13.08
C ASP A 81 -4.45 4.79 14.00
N THR A 82 -5.10 5.65 14.80
CA THR A 82 -6.10 5.27 15.83
C THR A 82 -7.19 4.33 15.32
N ASN A 83 -7.73 4.58 14.12
CA ASN A 83 -8.80 3.78 13.54
C ASN A 83 -8.31 2.36 13.18
N THR A 84 -7.13 2.27 12.55
CA THR A 84 -6.48 1.00 12.23
C THR A 84 -6.24 0.20 13.51
N ALA A 85 -5.64 0.83 14.53
CA ALA A 85 -5.41 0.18 15.82
C ALA A 85 -6.71 -0.33 16.46
N SER A 86 -7.80 0.43 16.36
CA SER A 86 -9.10 0.06 16.95
C SER A 86 -9.72 -1.18 16.28
N VAL A 87 -9.58 -1.33 14.96
CA VAL A 87 -10.03 -2.54 14.23
C VAL A 87 -9.16 -3.74 14.56
N LEU A 88 -7.85 -3.56 14.73
CA LEU A 88 -6.91 -4.67 14.94
C LEU A 88 -6.92 -5.20 16.39
N ARG A 89 -7.09 -4.34 17.40
CA ARG A 89 -7.02 -4.70 18.83
C ARG A 89 -7.84 -5.93 19.24
N PRO A 90 -9.10 -6.12 18.78
CA PRO A 90 -9.89 -7.30 19.15
C PRO A 90 -9.43 -8.60 18.48
N HIS A 91 -8.64 -8.52 17.41
CA HIS A 91 -8.32 -9.64 16.53
C HIS A 91 -6.83 -9.98 16.46
N MET A 92 -5.95 -9.10 16.98
CA MET A 92 -4.51 -9.26 16.93
C MET A 92 -3.88 -8.99 18.29
N GLU A 93 -3.08 -9.94 18.77
CA GLU A 93 -2.28 -9.80 20.00
C GLU A 93 -1.18 -8.73 19.87
N ARG A 94 -0.76 -8.43 18.63
CA ARG A 94 0.16 -7.33 18.30
C ARG A 94 -0.50 -6.39 17.29
N VAL A 95 -0.71 -5.15 17.73
CA VAL A 95 -1.35 -4.08 16.92
C VAL A 95 -0.30 -3.28 16.13
N ASN A 96 0.94 -3.24 16.61
CA ASN A 96 2.03 -2.53 15.96
C ASN A 96 2.75 -3.47 14.97
N MET A 97 2.70 -3.11 13.69
CA MET A 97 3.22 -3.89 12.55
C MET A 97 4.53 -3.32 11.99
N THR A 98 5.24 -2.48 12.75
CA THR A 98 6.53 -1.95 12.30
C THR A 98 7.57 -3.06 12.15
N VAL A 99 8.52 -2.84 11.24
CA VAL A 99 9.64 -3.77 11.03
C VAL A 99 10.62 -3.60 12.18
N ASP A 100 10.66 -4.57 13.10
CA ASP A 100 11.65 -4.58 14.16
C ASP A 100 13.07 -4.90 13.61
N ASP A 101 14.11 -4.60 14.39
CA ASP A 101 15.50 -4.83 14.02
C ASP A 101 15.77 -6.28 13.59
N LYS A 102 15.06 -7.24 14.19
CA LYS A 102 15.22 -8.67 13.90
C LYS A 102 14.64 -9.00 12.53
N LEU A 103 13.49 -8.45 12.18
CA LEU A 103 12.86 -8.62 10.87
C LEU A 103 13.64 -7.87 9.79
N MET A 104 14.12 -6.66 10.07
CA MET A 104 14.98 -5.91 9.16
C MET A 104 16.27 -6.67 8.82
N GLY A 105 16.92 -7.26 9.83
CA GLY A 105 18.08 -8.13 9.63
C GLY A 105 17.79 -9.30 8.67
N LYS A 106 16.60 -9.90 8.75
CA LYS A 106 16.18 -10.98 7.83
C LYS A 106 15.99 -10.48 6.41
N TYR A 107 15.42 -9.30 6.20
CA TYR A 107 15.29 -8.71 4.87
C TYR A 107 16.65 -8.44 4.23
N LEU A 108 17.58 -7.85 4.98
CA LEU A 108 18.94 -7.60 4.52
C LEU A 108 19.67 -8.91 4.18
N ALA A 109 19.56 -9.92 5.03
CA ALA A 109 20.14 -11.25 4.79
C ALA A 109 19.57 -11.89 3.51
N TRP A 110 18.28 -11.70 3.25
CA TRP A 110 17.63 -12.26 2.07
C TRP A 110 18.10 -11.55 0.81
N LEU A 111 18.21 -10.22 0.83
CA LEU A 111 18.70 -9.44 -0.31
C LEU A 111 20.16 -9.76 -0.67
N VAL A 112 21.02 -10.01 0.32
CA VAL A 112 22.39 -10.49 0.09
C VAL A 112 22.37 -11.89 -0.53
N ARG A 113 21.59 -12.82 0.03
CA ARG A 113 21.47 -14.20 -0.49
C ARG A 113 20.86 -14.26 -1.89
N ALA A 114 19.98 -13.32 -2.23
CA ALA A 114 19.41 -13.16 -3.57
C ALA A 114 20.36 -12.49 -4.58
N GLY A 115 21.55 -12.06 -4.15
CA GLY A 115 22.53 -11.36 -4.99
C GLY A 115 22.14 -9.92 -5.35
N PHE A 116 21.16 -9.34 -4.65
CA PHE A 116 20.72 -7.96 -4.87
C PHE A 116 21.62 -6.95 -4.14
N LEU A 117 22.09 -7.30 -2.94
CA LEU A 117 23.09 -6.52 -2.19
C LEU A 117 24.44 -7.25 -2.18
N PRO A 118 25.56 -6.51 -2.19
CA PRO A 118 26.87 -7.11 -1.98
C PRO A 118 26.98 -7.71 -0.57
N SER A 119 27.81 -8.74 -0.42
CA SER A 119 28.19 -9.26 0.91
C SER A 119 28.91 -8.16 1.72
N LEU A 120 28.68 -8.13 3.04
CA LEU A 120 29.08 -7.04 3.94
C LEU A 120 30.57 -6.68 3.80
N ALA A 121 30.85 -5.41 3.50
CA ALA A 121 32.21 -4.89 3.27
C ALA A 121 32.96 -4.47 4.54
N ILE A 122 32.29 -4.41 5.70
CA ILE A 122 32.86 -3.86 6.94
C ILE A 122 33.43 -4.99 7.80
N LYS A 123 34.68 -4.83 8.24
CA LYS A 123 35.45 -5.86 8.96
C LYS A 123 34.92 -6.20 10.37
N ASN A 124 34.05 -5.38 10.96
CA ASN A 124 33.46 -5.64 12.28
C ASN A 124 32.12 -4.92 12.49
N PRO A 125 31.00 -5.45 11.97
CA PRO A 125 29.68 -4.82 12.12
C PRO A 125 29.12 -4.98 13.55
N ALA A 126 28.38 -3.98 14.03
CA ALA A 126 27.75 -4.02 15.36
C ALA A 126 26.66 -5.11 15.50
N LYS A 127 26.09 -5.58 14.39
CA LYS A 127 25.14 -6.70 14.34
C LYS A 127 25.47 -7.58 13.13
N THR A 128 25.46 -8.89 13.32
CA THR A 128 25.62 -9.86 12.23
C THR A 128 24.28 -10.11 11.54
N LEU A 129 24.32 -10.42 10.25
CA LEU A 129 23.10 -10.81 9.52
C LEU A 129 22.61 -12.17 10.04
N PRO A 130 21.30 -12.32 10.28
CA PRO A 130 20.74 -13.59 10.71
C PRO A 130 20.87 -14.64 9.60
N ILE A 131 21.11 -15.89 10.00
CA ILE A 131 21.06 -17.04 9.11
C ILE A 131 19.58 -17.28 8.75
N LEU A 132 19.29 -17.34 7.45
CA LEU A 132 17.96 -17.64 6.94
C LEU A 132 17.76 -19.16 6.84
N ALA A 133 16.52 -19.61 7.06
CA ALA A 133 16.15 -20.99 6.82
C ALA A 133 16.39 -21.41 5.35
N GLU A 134 16.56 -22.71 5.13
CA GLU A 134 16.71 -23.26 3.78
C GLU A 134 15.45 -23.05 2.93
N GLY A 135 15.63 -22.81 1.64
CA GLY A 135 14.54 -22.47 0.72
C GLY A 135 15.04 -21.78 -0.55
N VAL A 136 14.18 -21.73 -1.58
CA VAL A 136 14.50 -21.07 -2.85
C VAL A 136 14.54 -19.56 -2.64
N VAL A 137 15.68 -18.94 -2.93
CA VAL A 137 15.85 -17.48 -2.89
C VAL A 137 16.00 -16.99 -4.31
N LYS A 138 14.90 -16.53 -4.90
CA LYS A 138 14.87 -15.88 -6.21
C LYS A 138 13.97 -14.66 -6.13
N ALA A 139 14.52 -13.49 -6.40
CA ALA A 139 13.69 -12.29 -6.58
C ALA A 139 12.84 -12.45 -7.84
N ALA A 140 11.54 -12.18 -7.74
CA ALA A 140 10.66 -12.16 -8.89
C ALA A 140 11.15 -11.10 -9.89
N GLY A 141 11.34 -11.46 -11.16
CA GLY A 141 11.60 -10.50 -12.24
C GLY A 141 13.03 -10.36 -12.77
N ARG A 142 13.99 -11.20 -12.36
CA ARG A 142 15.27 -11.33 -13.11
C ARG A 142 15.42 -12.74 -13.68
N SER A 143 14.90 -12.93 -14.88
CA SER A 143 15.51 -13.85 -15.85
C SER A 143 16.57 -13.01 -16.57
N GLY A 144 17.84 -13.29 -16.33
CA GLY A 144 18.94 -12.44 -16.76
C GLY A 144 19.06 -12.33 -18.29
N ALA A 145 19.43 -11.14 -18.73
CA ALA A 145 20.65 -10.91 -19.52
C ALA A 145 21.34 -9.66 -18.93
#